data_AF-A0A4Q7R7I6-F1
#
_entry.id   AF-A0A4Q7R7I6-F1
#
_cell.length_a   1.000
_cell.length_b   1.000
_cell.length_c   1.000
_cell.angle_alpha   90.00
_cell.angle_beta   90.00
_cell.angle_gamma   90.00
#
_symmetry.space_group_name_H-M   'P 1'
#
loop_
_entity.id
_entity.type
_entity.pdbx_description
1 polymer ?
#
loop_
_entity_poly.entity_id
_entity_poly.type
_entity_poly.pdbx_seq_one_letter_code
_entity_poly.pdbx_strand_id
1 'polypeptide(L)'
;MVLFDSSEELHLFDPGALTPAPHVSEHIPDAGAFFVDWATRGLSAERAREIESAVNGRRNQNGWFPLESLDTIGRKGFWRGPLTYLARMTADDARIVQEWATDGLGGAQSNRIEATVDHLLHQQGHAAAATWAVAVRPRTYLDAEVLGDRLLAAWEYNLGSIRAKDVAKSVRRWNR
;
A
#
# COMPACT_ATOMS: atom_id res chain seq x y z
N MET A 1 18.70 38.87 -2.63
CA MET A 1 17.79 38.24 -1.66
C MET A 1 17.14 37.06 -2.37
N VAL A 2 17.52 35.85 -1.96
CA VAL A 2 16.94 34.50 -2.19
C VAL A 2 16.24 34.28 -3.54
N LEU A 3 16.94 33.78 -4.56
CA LEU A 3 17.18 32.36 -4.93
C LEU A 3 16.03 31.77 -5.75
N PHE A 4 16.39 31.35 -6.96
CA PHE A 4 15.58 30.74 -8.01
C PHE A 4 14.51 29.78 -7.49
N ASP A 5 13.26 30.22 -7.53
CA ASP A 5 12.09 29.35 -7.48
C ASP A 5 11.95 28.70 -8.88
N SER A 6 12.84 27.74 -9.17
CA SER A 6 12.62 26.87 -10.32
C SER A 6 11.48 25.94 -9.94
N SER A 7 10.25 26.37 -10.23
CA SER A 7 9.05 25.52 -10.18
C SER A 7 9.41 24.19 -10.83
N GLU A 8 9.27 23.11 -10.05
CA GLU A 8 9.56 21.77 -10.52
C GLU A 8 8.80 21.50 -11.83
N GLU A 9 9.52 21.02 -12.85
CA GLU A 9 8.91 20.64 -14.12
C GLU A 9 8.30 19.24 -13.96
N LEU A 10 6.97 19.19 -13.83
CA LEU A 10 6.23 17.93 -13.69
C LEU A 10 6.00 17.27 -15.05
N HIS A 11 6.41 16.02 -15.17
CA HIS A 11 6.22 15.24 -16.39
C HIS A 11 4.93 14.43 -16.29
N LEU A 12 3.78 15.10 -16.31
CA LEU A 12 2.49 14.44 -16.11
C LEU A 12 2.11 13.55 -17.30
N PHE A 13 1.90 12.27 -17.06
CA PHE A 13 1.37 11.31 -18.03
C PHE A 13 0.25 10.46 -17.42
N ASP A 14 -0.59 9.88 -18.29
CA ASP A 14 -1.64 8.95 -17.87
C ASP A 14 -0.98 7.69 -17.26
N PRO A 15 -1.26 7.37 -15.99
CA PRO A 15 -0.62 6.25 -15.31
C PRO A 15 -0.84 4.89 -15.99
N GLY A 16 -1.99 4.64 -16.62
CA GLY A 16 -2.29 3.33 -17.23
C GLY A 16 -1.99 2.15 -16.30
N ALA A 17 -1.62 0.99 -16.86
CA ALA A 17 -1.09 -0.13 -16.10
C ALA A 17 0.44 0.01 -15.99
N LEU A 18 0.94 0.15 -14.76
CA LEU A 18 2.37 0.36 -14.50
C LEU A 18 3.07 -0.95 -14.17
N THR A 19 4.21 -1.13 -14.81
CA THR A 19 5.21 -2.10 -14.35
C THR A 19 6.11 -1.40 -13.33
N PRO A 20 6.15 -1.86 -12.08
CA PRO A 20 7.00 -1.26 -11.06
C PRO A 20 8.48 -1.21 -11.51
N ALA A 21 9.12 -0.06 -11.33
CA ALA A 21 10.53 0.09 -11.67
C ALA A 21 11.40 -0.71 -10.68
N PRO A 22 12.46 -1.42 -11.13
CA PRO A 22 13.26 -2.27 -10.24
C PRO A 22 13.83 -1.54 -9.03
N HIS A 23 14.36 -0.32 -9.24
CA HIS A 23 14.92 0.52 -8.18
C HIS A 23 13.87 1.05 -7.19
N VAL A 24 12.58 1.03 -7.55
CA VAL A 24 11.48 1.35 -6.62
C VAL A 24 11.06 0.08 -5.89
N SER A 25 10.85 -1.02 -6.61
CA SER A 25 10.43 -2.31 -6.04
C SER A 25 11.41 -2.91 -5.04
N GLU A 26 12.70 -2.57 -5.13
CA GLU A 26 13.70 -3.00 -4.15
C GLU A 26 13.46 -2.39 -2.76
N HIS A 27 12.95 -1.15 -2.71
CA HIS A 27 12.76 -0.41 -1.47
C HIS A 27 11.31 -0.40 -0.98
N ILE A 28 10.35 -0.57 -1.89
CA ILE A 28 8.93 -0.55 -1.52
C ILE A 28 8.49 -1.95 -1.07
N PRO A 29 8.17 -2.13 0.22
CA PRO A 29 7.76 -3.41 0.74
C PRO A 29 6.40 -3.83 0.20
N ASP A 30 6.19 -5.14 0.09
CA ASP A 30 4.92 -5.70 -0.31
C ASP A 30 4.00 -5.89 0.90
N ALA A 31 2.94 -5.08 0.98
CA ALA A 31 1.98 -5.13 2.09
C ALA A 31 1.33 -6.51 2.24
N GLY A 32 1.07 -7.21 1.14
CA GLY A 32 0.49 -8.55 1.17
C GLY A 32 1.44 -9.58 1.76
N ALA A 33 2.68 -9.60 1.29
CA ALA A 33 3.72 -10.48 1.80
C ALA A 33 4.03 -10.19 3.27
N PHE A 34 4.13 -8.91 3.64
CA PHE A 34 4.35 -8.49 5.01
C PHE A 34 3.21 -8.94 5.94
N PHE A 35 1.95 -8.74 5.52
CA PHE A 35 0.79 -9.16 6.30
C PHE A 35 0.74 -10.69 6.46
N VAL A 36 1.03 -11.46 5.41
CA VAL A 36 1.08 -12.92 5.48
C VAL A 36 2.17 -13.39 6.44
N ASP A 37 3.39 -12.86 6.32
CA ASP A 37 4.48 -13.20 7.23
C ASP A 37 4.07 -12.92 8.67
N TRP A 38 3.58 -11.72 8.96
CA TRP A 38 3.14 -11.36 10.30
C TRP A 38 1.99 -12.24 10.81
N ALA A 39 0.97 -12.49 9.98
CA ALA A 39 -0.25 -13.21 10.38
C ALA A 39 -0.03 -14.70 10.62
N THR A 40 1.03 -15.27 10.06
CA THR A 40 1.36 -16.70 10.16
C THR A 40 2.36 -17.02 11.27
N ARG A 41 3.04 -16.02 11.83
CA ARG A 41 3.99 -16.19 12.94
C ARG A 41 3.37 -16.95 14.12
N GLY A 42 4.01 -18.05 14.50
CA GLY A 42 3.59 -18.89 15.64
C GLY A 42 2.34 -19.73 15.40
N LEU A 43 1.87 -19.85 14.16
CA LEU A 43 0.79 -20.77 13.78
C LEU A 43 1.33 -22.13 13.31
N SER A 44 0.47 -23.15 13.32
CA SER A 44 0.78 -24.42 12.66
C SER A 44 0.81 -24.24 11.14
N ALA A 45 1.59 -25.07 10.44
CA ALA A 45 1.72 -25.02 8.98
C ALA A 45 0.37 -25.10 8.24
N GLU A 46 -0.58 -25.88 8.75
CA GLU A 46 -1.94 -25.96 8.20
C GLU A 46 -2.67 -24.61 8.26
N ARG A 47 -2.65 -23.94 9.42
CA ARG A 47 -3.30 -22.63 9.61
C ARG A 47 -2.59 -21.53 8.83
N ALA A 48 -1.27 -21.60 8.73
CA ALA A 48 -0.49 -20.66 7.94
C ALA A 48 -0.92 -20.72 6.46
N ARG A 49 -1.04 -21.93 5.89
CA ARG A 49 -1.50 -22.13 4.50
C ARG A 49 -2.92 -21.63 4.25
N GLU A 50 -3.83 -21.76 5.22
CA GLU A 50 -5.19 -21.22 5.08
C GLU A 50 -5.18 -19.69 4.93
N ILE A 51 -4.36 -19.01 5.75
CA ILE A 51 -4.19 -17.55 5.69
C ILE A 51 -3.53 -17.15 4.37
N GLU A 52 -2.41 -17.79 4.02
CA GLU A 52 -1.69 -17.57 2.75
C GLU A 52 -2.61 -17.70 1.55
N SER A 53 -3.42 -18.76 1.49
CA SER A 53 -4.36 -19.01 0.38
C SER A 53 -5.44 -17.92 0.31
N ALA A 54 -6.04 -17.56 1.44
CA ALA A 54 -7.08 -16.55 1.50
C ALA A 54 -6.59 -15.14 1.08
N VAL A 55 -5.33 -14.85 1.41
CA VAL A 55 -4.66 -13.59 1.11
C VAL A 55 -4.13 -13.65 -0.34
N ASN A 56 -3.23 -14.55 -0.70
CA ASN A 56 -2.65 -14.60 -2.05
C ASN A 56 -3.67 -14.81 -3.18
N GLY A 57 -4.81 -15.46 -2.93
CA GLY A 57 -5.86 -15.64 -3.94
C GLY A 57 -6.53 -14.35 -4.44
N ARG A 58 -6.23 -13.18 -3.85
CA ARG A 58 -6.82 -11.88 -4.22
C ARG A 58 -5.79 -10.79 -4.51
N ARG A 59 -4.51 -11.14 -4.59
CA ARG A 59 -3.45 -10.19 -4.93
C ARG A 59 -3.43 -9.94 -6.43
N ASN A 60 -3.17 -8.70 -6.81
CA ASN A 60 -2.80 -8.36 -8.17
C ASN A 60 -1.32 -8.75 -8.42
N GLN A 61 -0.86 -8.59 -9.67
CA GLN A 61 0.50 -8.97 -10.07
C GLN A 61 1.60 -8.13 -9.42
N ASN A 62 1.25 -6.94 -8.94
CA ASN A 62 2.16 -6.03 -8.25
C ASN A 62 2.19 -6.27 -6.73
N GLY A 63 1.69 -7.44 -6.30
CA GLY A 63 1.74 -7.85 -4.90
C GLY A 63 0.66 -7.24 -4.01
N TRP A 64 -0.21 -6.40 -4.57
CA TRP A 64 -1.15 -5.59 -3.84
C TRP A 64 -2.57 -6.16 -3.85
N PHE A 65 -3.35 -5.81 -2.83
CA PHE A 65 -4.77 -6.09 -2.74
C PHE A 65 -5.54 -4.86 -3.19
N PRO A 66 -6.26 -4.88 -4.32
CA PRO A 66 -7.02 -3.71 -4.73
C PRO A 66 -8.04 -3.36 -3.64
N LEU A 67 -7.79 -2.31 -2.86
CA LEU A 67 -8.59 -1.97 -1.66
C LEU A 67 -10.04 -1.63 -2.03
N GLU A 68 -10.29 -1.14 -3.24
CA GLU A 68 -11.64 -0.97 -3.81
C GLU A 68 -12.44 -2.28 -3.82
N SER A 69 -11.77 -3.42 -4.00
CA SER A 69 -12.41 -4.74 -3.91
C SER A 69 -12.79 -5.10 -2.47
N LEU A 70 -12.14 -4.52 -1.46
CA LEU A 70 -12.45 -4.73 -0.04
C LEU A 70 -13.64 -3.88 0.43
N ASP A 71 -13.88 -2.73 -0.19
CA ASP A 71 -15.00 -1.84 0.14
C ASP A 71 -16.37 -2.51 -0.12
N THR A 72 -16.44 -3.39 -1.11
CA THR A 72 -17.63 -4.22 -1.37
C THR A 72 -17.86 -5.31 -0.31
N ILE A 73 -16.80 -5.73 0.40
CA ILE A 73 -16.86 -6.76 1.44
C ILE A 73 -17.36 -6.16 2.77
N GLY A 74 -17.26 -4.83 2.97
CA GLY A 74 -17.65 -4.13 4.20
C GLY A 74 -19.12 -3.73 4.34
N ARG A 75 -19.93 -3.72 3.27
CA ARG A 75 -21.30 -3.13 3.29
C ARG A 75 -22.43 -4.06 3.74
N LYS A 76 -22.23 -5.37 3.78
CA LYS A 76 -23.25 -6.32 4.25
C LYS A 76 -22.77 -6.99 5.51
N GLY A 77 -23.21 -6.49 6.67
CA GLY A 77 -23.22 -7.00 8.06
C GLY A 77 -22.72 -8.42 8.43
N PHE A 78 -21.77 -9.01 7.72
CA PHE A 78 -21.27 -10.36 7.86
C PHE A 78 -19.76 -10.29 8.07
N TRP A 79 -19.36 -10.53 9.33
CA TRP A 79 -18.06 -10.97 9.81
C TRP A 79 -16.80 -10.62 9.00
N ARG A 80 -16.07 -9.64 9.55
CA ARG A 80 -14.67 -9.27 9.32
C ARG A 80 -13.78 -10.48 9.01
N GLY A 81 -13.47 -10.71 7.74
CA GLY A 81 -12.46 -11.69 7.30
C GLY A 81 -11.02 -11.22 7.56
N PRO A 82 -10.00 -12.02 7.19
CA PRO A 82 -8.58 -11.65 7.33
C PRO A 82 -8.25 -10.30 6.66
N LEU A 83 -8.95 -9.98 5.57
CA LEU A 83 -8.76 -8.74 4.82
C LEU A 83 -9.17 -7.49 5.61
N THR A 84 -10.00 -7.60 6.64
CA THR A 84 -10.28 -6.48 7.55
C THR A 84 -9.05 -6.09 8.37
N TYR A 85 -8.20 -7.06 8.72
CA TYR A 85 -6.96 -6.77 9.44
C TYR A 85 -5.89 -6.20 8.50
N LEU A 86 -5.86 -6.65 7.25
CA LEU A 86 -5.05 -6.04 6.20
C LEU A 86 -5.46 -4.57 5.98
N ALA A 87 -6.76 -4.29 5.79
CA ALA A 87 -7.25 -2.92 5.64
C ALA A 87 -6.94 -2.03 6.85
N ARG A 88 -6.92 -2.61 8.06
CA ARG A 88 -6.51 -1.90 9.27
C ARG A 88 -4.99 -1.64 9.31
N MET A 89 -4.18 -2.57 8.82
CA MET A 89 -2.73 -2.40 8.70
C MET A 89 -2.41 -1.25 7.75
N THR A 90 -3.10 -1.18 6.61
CA THR A 90 -2.87 -0.23 5.52
C THR A 90 -3.66 1.08 5.65
N ALA A 91 -4.21 1.38 6.83
CA ALA A 91 -5.13 2.51 7.01
C ALA A 91 -4.47 3.89 6.78
N ASP A 92 -3.15 3.99 6.98
CA ASP A 92 -2.37 5.21 6.80
C ASP A 92 -1.69 5.31 5.41
N ASP A 93 -1.75 4.24 4.60
CA ASP A 93 -0.91 4.11 3.40
C ASP A 93 -1.19 5.21 2.37
N ALA A 94 -2.46 5.53 2.13
CA ALA A 94 -2.84 6.59 1.21
C ALA A 94 -2.23 7.93 1.62
N ARG A 95 -2.37 8.29 2.91
CA ARG A 95 -1.80 9.52 3.46
C ARG A 95 -0.27 9.53 3.36
N ILE A 96 0.39 8.43 3.72
CA ILE A 96 1.87 8.33 3.68
C ILE A 96 2.39 8.50 2.24
N VAL A 97 1.78 7.80 1.28
CA VAL A 97 2.18 7.86 -0.14
C VAL A 97 1.89 9.25 -0.72
N GLN A 98 0.75 9.85 -0.39
CA GLN A 98 0.38 11.20 -0.82
C GLN A 98 1.38 12.24 -0.29
N GLU A 99 1.60 12.28 1.03
CA GLU A 99 2.54 13.21 1.67
C GLU A 99 3.96 13.07 1.10
N TRP A 100 4.42 11.84 0.85
CA TRP A 100 5.72 11.61 0.23
C TRP A 100 5.73 12.08 -1.24
N ALA A 101 4.71 11.75 -2.02
CA ALA A 101 4.66 12.06 -3.44
C ALA A 101 4.52 13.57 -3.72
N THR A 102 3.97 14.34 -2.79
CA THR A 102 3.78 15.79 -2.92
C THR A 102 4.75 16.63 -2.10
N ASP A 103 5.79 16.03 -1.51
CA ASP A 103 6.79 16.79 -0.76
C ASP A 103 7.36 17.95 -1.59
N GLY A 104 7.34 19.16 -1.04
CA GLY A 104 7.77 20.39 -1.73
C GLY A 104 6.81 20.94 -2.80
N LEU A 105 5.63 20.33 -3.01
CA LEU A 105 4.59 20.84 -3.91
C LEU A 105 3.49 21.61 -3.16
N GLY A 106 2.77 22.45 -3.91
CA GLY A 106 1.61 23.18 -3.40
C GLY A 106 0.50 23.33 -4.43
N GLY A 107 -0.69 23.67 -3.95
CA GLY A 107 -1.83 24.04 -4.79
C GLY A 107 -2.28 22.93 -5.75
N ALA A 108 -2.60 23.32 -6.99
CA ALA A 108 -3.21 22.42 -7.98
C ALA A 108 -2.32 21.24 -8.39
N GLN A 109 -0.99 21.40 -8.32
CA GLN A 109 -0.03 20.34 -8.64
C GLN A 109 -0.07 19.23 -7.58
N SER A 110 -0.09 19.61 -6.29
CA SER A 110 -0.23 18.68 -5.16
C SER A 110 -1.50 17.83 -5.31
N ASN A 111 -2.65 18.49 -5.49
CA ASN A 111 -3.95 17.82 -5.60
C ASN A 111 -3.99 16.79 -6.74
N ARG A 112 -3.34 17.08 -7.88
CA ARG A 112 -3.33 16.17 -9.03
C ARG A 112 -2.46 14.94 -8.78
N ILE A 113 -1.29 15.13 -8.17
CA ILE A 113 -0.41 14.02 -7.81
C ILE A 113 -1.07 13.17 -6.73
N GLU A 114 -1.62 13.78 -5.67
CA GLU A 114 -2.37 13.10 -4.61
C GLU A 114 -3.46 12.19 -5.17
N ALA A 115 -4.31 12.72 -6.06
CA ALA A 115 -5.40 11.94 -6.66
C ALA A 115 -4.88 10.78 -7.51
N THR A 116 -3.77 10.98 -8.24
CA THR A 116 -3.24 9.95 -9.14
C THR A 116 -2.52 8.85 -8.37
N VAL A 117 -1.70 9.19 -7.36
CA VAL A 117 -1.03 8.19 -6.53
C VAL A 117 -2.02 7.42 -5.67
N ASP A 118 -3.09 8.06 -5.19
CA ASP A 118 -4.16 7.40 -4.46
C ASP A 118 -4.91 6.40 -5.34
N HIS A 119 -5.26 6.80 -6.56
CA HIS A 119 -5.88 5.92 -7.54
C HIS A 119 -4.99 4.71 -7.87
N LEU A 120 -3.70 4.96 -8.15
CA LEU A 120 -2.72 3.91 -8.42
C LEU A 120 -2.51 3.00 -7.23
N LEU A 121 -2.43 3.54 -6.02
CA LEU A 121 -2.33 2.77 -4.79
C LEU A 121 -3.52 1.83 -4.70
N HIS A 122 -4.75 2.33 -4.82
CA HIS A 122 -5.95 1.52 -4.68
C HIS A 122 -6.10 0.43 -5.73
N GLN A 123 -5.63 0.63 -6.96
CA GLN A 123 -5.77 -0.34 -8.05
C GLN A 123 -4.57 -1.27 -8.22
N GLN A 124 -3.37 -0.73 -8.10
CA GLN A 124 -2.12 -1.35 -8.55
C GLN A 124 -1.09 -1.51 -7.43
N GLY A 125 -1.21 -0.75 -6.33
CA GLY A 125 -0.39 -0.91 -5.14
C GLY A 125 0.75 0.10 -5.00
N HIS A 126 1.47 0.01 -3.87
CA HIS A 126 2.51 0.97 -3.48
C HIS A 126 3.61 1.12 -4.52
N ALA A 127 4.15 0.01 -5.02
CA ALA A 127 5.27 0.05 -5.96
C ALA A 127 4.88 0.71 -7.29
N ALA A 128 3.64 0.51 -7.75
CA ALA A 128 3.12 1.18 -8.95
C ALA A 128 2.92 2.68 -8.72
N ALA A 129 2.30 3.06 -7.60
CA ALA A 129 2.11 4.46 -7.22
C ALA A 129 3.45 5.20 -7.08
N ALA A 130 4.42 4.59 -6.40
CA ALA A 130 5.76 5.14 -6.23
C ALA A 130 6.53 5.26 -7.55
N THR A 131 6.42 4.24 -8.43
CA THR A 131 7.03 4.28 -9.77
C THR A 131 6.53 5.46 -10.59
N TRP A 132 5.22 5.71 -10.56
CA TRP A 132 4.63 6.86 -11.25
C TRP A 132 5.13 8.18 -10.66
N ALA A 133 5.10 8.33 -9.34
CA ALA A 133 5.51 9.56 -8.68
C ALA A 133 6.98 9.91 -8.99
N VAL A 134 7.89 8.93 -8.93
CA VAL A 134 9.31 9.10 -9.29
C VAL A 134 9.46 9.53 -10.75
N ALA A 135 8.70 8.92 -11.67
CA ALA A 135 8.76 9.24 -13.09
C ALA A 135 8.24 10.65 -13.42
N VAL A 136 7.19 11.11 -12.72
CA VAL A 136 6.59 12.44 -12.90
C VAL A 136 7.44 13.54 -12.27
N ARG A 137 8.20 13.21 -11.20
CA ARG A 137 8.99 14.14 -10.39
C ARG A 137 10.50 13.86 -10.42
N PRO A 138 11.14 13.86 -11.61
CA PRO A 138 12.53 13.41 -11.75
C PRO A 138 13.56 14.32 -11.06
N ARG A 139 13.20 15.59 -10.76
CA ARG A 139 14.12 16.56 -10.14
C ARG A 139 14.04 16.63 -8.62
N THR A 140 13.00 16.05 -8.01
CA THR A 140 12.81 16.05 -6.55
C THR A 140 13.62 14.95 -5.86
N TYR A 141 14.07 13.92 -6.59
CA TYR A 141 14.75 12.75 -6.02
C TYR A 141 13.92 12.13 -4.87
N LEU A 142 12.66 11.84 -5.15
CA LEU A 142 11.79 11.15 -4.20
C LEU A 142 12.46 9.84 -3.74
N ASP A 143 12.80 9.79 -2.46
CA ASP A 143 13.53 8.66 -1.89
C ASP A 143 12.55 7.51 -1.59
N ALA A 144 12.69 6.42 -2.34
CA ALA A 144 11.86 5.22 -2.19
C ALA A 144 12.18 4.44 -0.90
N GLU A 145 13.41 4.52 -0.39
CA GLU A 145 13.81 3.89 0.87
C GLU A 145 13.08 4.56 2.04
N VAL A 146 13.06 5.89 2.06
CA VAL A 146 12.29 6.66 3.06
C VAL A 146 10.80 6.33 3.01
N LEU A 147 10.21 6.17 1.82
CA LEU A 147 8.82 5.73 1.71
C LEU A 147 8.63 4.32 2.29
N GLY A 148 9.50 3.38 1.93
CA GLY A 148 9.46 2.01 2.42
C GLY A 148 9.52 1.93 3.95
N ASP A 149 10.45 2.65 4.57
CA ASP A 149 10.60 2.70 6.03
C ASP A 149 9.36 3.29 6.72
N ARG A 150 8.80 4.36 6.16
CA ARG A 150 7.58 4.98 6.69
C ARG A 150 6.37 4.02 6.63
N LEU A 151 6.24 3.27 5.54
CA LEU A 151 5.18 2.26 5.38
C LEU A 151 5.35 1.13 6.39
N LEU A 152 6.55 0.56 6.52
CA LEU A 152 6.82 -0.51 7.50
C LEU A 152 6.51 -0.07 8.93
N ALA A 153 7.01 1.11 9.33
CA ALA A 153 6.77 1.65 10.66
C ALA A 153 5.27 1.83 10.95
N ALA A 154 4.50 2.32 9.97
CA ALA A 154 3.05 2.47 10.10
C ALA A 154 2.34 1.13 10.20
N TRP A 155 2.73 0.14 9.40
CA TRP A 155 2.16 -1.21 9.46
C TRP A 155 2.45 -1.89 10.79
N GLU A 156 3.68 -1.83 11.29
CA GLU A 156 4.05 -2.37 12.59
C GLU A 156 3.24 -1.72 13.72
N TYR A 157 3.09 -0.39 13.69
CA TYR A 157 2.27 0.34 14.64
C TYR A 157 0.80 -0.10 14.59
N ASN A 158 0.21 -0.17 13.39
CA ASN A 158 -1.20 -0.54 13.20
C ASN A 158 -1.46 -2.00 13.59
N LEU A 159 -0.53 -2.91 13.29
CA LEU A 159 -0.59 -4.31 13.70
C LEU A 159 -0.32 -4.52 15.19
N GLY A 160 0.41 -3.63 15.87
CA GLY A 160 0.66 -3.71 17.32
C GLY A 160 -0.63 -3.77 18.16
N SER A 161 -1.74 -3.30 17.59
CA SER A 161 -3.08 -3.36 18.19
C SER A 161 -3.86 -4.66 17.88
N ILE A 162 -3.26 -5.60 17.14
CA ILE A 162 -3.88 -6.81 16.58
C ILE A 162 -3.07 -8.03 17.03
N ARG A 163 -3.75 -9.15 17.31
CA ARG A 163 -3.07 -10.42 17.61
C ARG A 163 -3.26 -11.39 16.45
N ALA A 164 -2.20 -12.10 16.04
CA ALA A 164 -2.25 -13.08 14.95
C ALA A 164 -3.35 -14.15 15.14
N LYS A 165 -3.64 -14.55 16.39
CA LYS A 165 -4.74 -15.48 16.72
C LYS A 165 -6.13 -14.97 16.32
N ASP A 166 -6.35 -13.65 16.34
CA ASP A 166 -7.61 -13.04 15.96
C ASP A 166 -7.79 -13.12 14.43
N VAL A 167 -6.70 -12.99 13.67
CA VAL A 167 -6.68 -13.23 12.22
C VAL A 167 -7.00 -14.68 11.91
N ALA A 168 -6.30 -15.65 12.52
CA ALA A 168 -6.60 -17.07 12.32
C ALA A 168 -8.06 -17.44 12.65
N LYS A 169 -8.62 -16.85 13.72
CA LYS A 169 -10.03 -17.03 14.08
C LYS A 169 -10.98 -16.46 13.02
N SER A 170 -10.63 -15.31 12.42
CA SER A 170 -11.42 -14.72 11.34
C SER A 170 -11.42 -15.57 10.07
N VAL A 171 -10.26 -16.09 9.66
CA VAL A 171 -10.14 -17.00 8.50
C VAL A 171 -11.00 -18.24 8.69
N ARG A 172 -10.91 -18.89 9.85
CA ARG A 172 -11.72 -20.08 10.15
C ARG A 172 -13.23 -19.81 10.11
N ARG A 173 -13.66 -18.64 10.60
CA ARG A 173 -15.08 -18.25 10.56
C ARG A 173 -15.54 -17.93 9.15
N TRP A 174 -14.65 -17.41 8.33
CA TRP A 174 -14.94 -17.08 6.95
C TRP A 174 -15.05 -18.31 6.05
N ASN A 175 -14.26 -19.34 6.33
CA ASN A 175 -14.27 -20.61 5.60
C ASN A 175 -15.40 -21.58 6.05
N ARG A 176 -16.25 -21.19 7.00
CA ARG A 176 -17.40 -21.97 7.51
C ARG A 176 -18.70 -21.45 6.93
#